data_AF-A0A3A5UUX0-F1
#
_entry.id   AF-A0A3A5UUX0-F1
#
_cell.length_a   1.000
_cell.length_b   1.000
_cell.length_c   1.000
_cell.angle_alpha   90.00
_cell.angle_beta   90.00
_cell.angle_gamma   90.00
#
_symmetry.space_group_name_H-M   'P 1'
#
loop_
_entity.id
_entity.type
_entity.pdbx_description
1 polymer ?
#
loop_
_entity_poly.entity_id
_entity_poly.type
_entity_poly.pdbx_seq_one_letter_code
_entity_poly.pdbx_strand_id
1 'polypeptide(L)'
;SPKPPSGPPSIPPSSPPSGPPPASIDETNEVIEDSEKEDEKILQSKAPAMEETEPLEEVPEESTEQVDEGHSETEETPAVEPHHSAPNEPETVEEPAAEAPTQDVVVQLNDDQQAQAEMEIARLNAEVERLRMSMAGAVDVIEELETPPMPPAVIEDIIIGAHIVSDFARLARQLDREQLIRATMGTIAMLHPDNLGIMVSTRNRVLLPRLDERGLCAGFLGKAAPRGAPQDWRTLEVILALASSAVTGGPAAVIHSHGPYTTAASCEKDLVLVQPIDKIGKEQIGNVIIVDPDDDDPADFLKQITEALYQGGMRCVVVRGMGAYAVGANLDQAWANAAMLEHSMRIVLLARQANLKV
;
A
#
# COMPACT_ATOMS: atom_id res chain seq x y z
N SER A 1 29.26 79.69 7.19
CA SER A 1 30.52 79.13 7.74
C SER A 1 30.21 77.78 8.36
N PRO A 2 30.95 76.66 8.21
CA PRO A 2 31.98 76.19 7.25
C PRO A 2 31.50 74.96 6.42
N LYS A 3 32.36 74.42 5.53
CA LYS A 3 32.15 73.31 4.55
C LYS A 3 31.80 71.92 5.14
N PRO A 4 31.14 71.03 4.37
CA PRO A 4 31.35 69.58 4.42
C PRO A 4 32.22 69.06 3.22
N PRO A 5 32.87 67.88 3.35
CA PRO A 5 33.90 67.42 2.42
C PRO A 5 33.38 66.54 1.25
N SER A 6 34.28 66.45 0.28
CA SER A 6 34.26 65.83 -1.06
C SER A 6 33.97 64.32 -1.11
N GLY A 7 33.09 63.92 -2.05
CA GLY A 7 32.89 62.53 -2.47
C GLY A 7 33.89 62.07 -3.56
N PRO A 8 34.04 60.74 -3.76
CA PRO A 8 34.92 60.18 -4.80
C PRO A 8 34.22 59.98 -6.16
N PRO A 9 34.97 59.91 -7.28
CA PRO A 9 34.43 59.93 -8.63
C PRO A 9 34.15 58.54 -9.23
N SER A 10 33.17 58.52 -10.14
CA SER A 10 32.74 57.39 -10.97
C SER A 10 33.75 57.00 -12.06
N ILE A 11 33.90 55.69 -12.29
CA ILE A 11 34.74 55.06 -13.34
C ILE A 11 33.88 54.78 -14.60
N PRO A 12 34.38 55.00 -15.83
CA PRO A 12 33.70 54.60 -17.08
C PRO A 12 34.25 53.26 -17.66
N PRO A 13 33.52 52.56 -18.55
CA PRO A 13 33.93 51.28 -19.16
C PRO A 13 34.43 51.39 -20.63
N SER A 14 34.86 50.24 -21.20
CA SER A 14 35.29 49.92 -22.61
C SER A 14 36.82 50.01 -22.87
N SER A 15 37.55 49.10 -23.55
CA SER A 15 37.30 48.05 -24.56
C SER A 15 38.55 47.11 -24.72
N PRO A 16 38.77 46.30 -25.79
CA PRO A 16 38.52 44.85 -25.96
C PRO A 16 39.79 43.93 -26.01
N PRO A 17 39.69 42.58 -26.04
CA PRO A 17 40.82 41.71 -26.35
C PRO A 17 40.88 41.30 -27.83
N SER A 18 42.07 41.47 -28.43
CA SER A 18 42.45 41.01 -29.77
C SER A 18 42.84 39.52 -29.79
N GLY A 19 42.64 38.87 -30.94
CA GLY A 19 42.66 37.43 -31.18
C GLY A 19 44.03 36.70 -31.20
N PRO A 20 44.04 35.43 -31.71
CA PRO A 20 45.01 34.39 -31.37
C PRO A 20 46.16 34.24 -32.39
N PRO A 21 47.26 33.54 -32.01
CA PRO A 21 48.05 32.82 -33.01
C PRO A 21 48.58 31.45 -32.45
N PRO A 22 49.38 30.65 -33.19
CA PRO A 22 48.91 29.54 -34.03
C PRO A 22 49.62 28.19 -33.72
N ALA A 23 49.18 27.12 -34.39
CA ALA A 23 49.89 25.85 -34.48
C ALA A 23 51.04 25.92 -35.52
N SER A 24 52.18 25.29 -35.24
CA SER A 24 53.21 24.91 -36.22
C SER A 24 54.09 23.78 -35.70
N ILE A 25 54.41 22.90 -36.64
CA ILE A 25 55.13 21.62 -36.58
C ILE A 25 56.60 21.86 -36.97
N ASP A 26 57.54 21.09 -36.39
CA ASP A 26 58.72 20.46 -37.04
C ASP A 26 59.56 19.76 -35.94
N GLU A 27 59.57 18.42 -35.90
CA GLU A 27 60.47 17.49 -36.62
C GLU A 27 61.92 17.46 -36.09
N THR A 28 62.34 16.29 -35.61
CA THR A 28 63.67 15.72 -35.89
C THR A 28 63.64 14.20 -35.74
N ASN A 29 64.16 13.56 -36.79
CA ASN A 29 64.21 12.14 -37.13
C ASN A 29 65.10 11.28 -36.23
N GLU A 30 64.78 9.98 -36.11
CA GLU A 30 65.61 8.81 -36.49
C GLU A 30 64.84 7.51 -36.12
N VAL A 31 64.27 6.74 -37.06
CA VAL A 31 64.85 5.73 -37.99
C VAL A 31 64.75 4.28 -37.42
N ILE A 32 64.29 3.36 -38.29
CA ILE A 32 64.39 1.86 -38.32
C ILE A 32 63.15 1.00 -38.01
N GLU A 33 62.51 0.60 -39.13
CA GLU A 33 62.06 -0.74 -39.60
C GLU A 33 61.00 -1.60 -38.87
N ASP A 34 59.90 -1.82 -39.61
CA ASP A 34 59.23 -3.08 -39.98
C ASP A 34 59.24 -4.27 -39.00
N SER A 35 58.02 -4.71 -38.64
CA SER A 35 57.56 -6.06 -38.97
C SER A 35 56.06 -6.23 -38.71
N GLU A 36 55.32 -6.44 -39.79
CA GLU A 36 54.10 -7.25 -39.77
C GLU A 36 54.41 -8.63 -39.16
N LYS A 37 53.50 -9.14 -38.32
CA LYS A 37 53.29 -10.58 -38.09
C LYS A 37 51.96 -10.81 -37.37
N GLU A 38 50.97 -11.21 -38.15
CA GLU A 38 49.97 -12.18 -37.73
C GLU A 38 50.70 -13.46 -37.27
N ASP A 39 50.29 -14.01 -36.13
CA ASP A 39 50.55 -15.42 -35.80
C ASP A 39 49.45 -15.92 -34.84
N GLU A 40 48.51 -16.64 -35.43
CA GLU A 40 47.67 -17.63 -34.76
C GLU A 40 48.52 -18.78 -34.20
N LYS A 41 48.19 -19.26 -33.00
CA LYS A 41 48.45 -20.64 -32.52
C LYS A 41 47.54 -20.91 -31.32
N ILE A 42 46.39 -21.56 -31.50
CA ILE A 42 46.18 -23.03 -31.46
C ILE A 42 46.79 -23.68 -30.22
N LEU A 43 45.91 -24.14 -29.30
CA LEU A 43 46.06 -25.39 -28.58
C LEU A 43 44.69 -26.08 -28.44
N GLN A 44 44.52 -27.16 -29.20
CA GLN A 44 43.50 -28.18 -29.02
C GLN A 44 43.90 -29.14 -27.89
N SER A 45 42.94 -29.51 -27.04
CA SER A 45 42.86 -30.84 -26.41
C SER A 45 41.44 -31.04 -25.87
N LYS A 46 40.56 -31.76 -26.58
CA LYS A 46 40.33 -33.22 -26.54
C LYS A 46 39.38 -33.64 -25.40
N ALA A 47 38.18 -34.07 -25.78
CA ALA A 47 37.16 -34.70 -24.93
C ALA A 47 37.63 -36.04 -24.32
N PRO A 48 36.93 -36.54 -23.29
CA PRO A 48 36.04 -37.68 -23.49
C PRO A 48 34.66 -37.45 -22.82
N ALA A 49 33.55 -37.67 -23.52
CA ALA A 49 32.85 -38.94 -23.74
C ALA A 49 31.76 -39.20 -22.68
N MET A 50 30.52 -39.26 -23.19
CA MET A 50 29.30 -39.75 -22.56
C MET A 50 29.50 -41.14 -21.95
N GLU A 51 28.78 -41.40 -20.86
CA GLU A 51 28.20 -42.72 -20.66
C GLU A 51 26.68 -42.56 -20.67
N GLU A 52 26.09 -43.35 -21.54
CA GLU A 52 24.72 -43.39 -22.02
C GLU A 52 24.15 -44.72 -21.54
N THR A 53 23.00 -44.72 -20.87
CA THR A 53 22.11 -45.88 -20.86
C THR A 53 20.67 -45.41 -20.80
N GLU A 54 19.96 -45.71 -21.89
CA GLU A 54 18.54 -45.54 -22.18
C GLU A 54 17.64 -46.64 -21.49
N PRO A 55 16.41 -46.98 -21.96
CA PRO A 55 15.14 -46.38 -21.53
C PRO A 55 14.05 -47.45 -21.22
N LEU A 56 12.78 -47.00 -21.14
CA LEU A 56 11.48 -47.73 -21.24
C LEU A 56 10.94 -48.46 -20.00
N GLU A 57 9.73 -48.05 -19.59
CA GLU A 57 8.55 -48.93 -19.71
C GLU A 57 7.25 -48.11 -19.83
N GLU A 58 6.30 -48.68 -20.58
CA GLU A 58 5.11 -48.09 -21.17
C GLU A 58 3.88 -47.98 -20.24
N VAL A 59 2.91 -47.23 -20.76
CA VAL A 59 1.53 -46.83 -20.37
C VAL A 59 0.58 -48.00 -19.99
N PRO A 60 -0.63 -47.79 -19.41
CA PRO A 60 -1.80 -47.13 -20.07
C PRO A 60 -2.56 -46.13 -19.15
N GLU A 61 -3.13 -45.02 -19.66
CA GLU A 61 -4.53 -44.88 -20.16
C GLU A 61 -5.54 -45.63 -19.27
N GLU A 62 -6.59 -45.05 -18.69
CA GLU A 62 -7.69 -44.30 -19.30
C GLU A 62 -8.69 -44.00 -18.13
N SER A 63 -9.27 -42.81 -18.05
CA SER A 63 -10.65 -42.59 -17.56
C SER A 63 -10.99 -41.10 -17.64
N THR A 64 -11.42 -40.72 -18.83
CA THR A 64 -12.36 -39.62 -19.04
C THR A 64 -13.71 -40.02 -18.44
N GLU A 65 -14.14 -39.33 -17.38
CA GLU A 65 -15.57 -39.26 -17.07
C GLU A 65 -16.08 -37.86 -17.33
N GLN A 66 -17.24 -37.86 -17.96
CA GLN A 66 -17.84 -36.78 -18.72
C GLN A 66 -18.40 -35.72 -17.79
N VAL A 67 -18.21 -34.48 -18.22
CA VAL A 67 -18.96 -33.30 -17.78
C VAL A 67 -20.42 -33.53 -18.15
N ASP A 68 -21.29 -33.71 -17.15
CA ASP A 68 -22.74 -33.52 -17.30
C ASP A 68 -23.08 -32.13 -16.76
N GLU A 69 -23.38 -31.20 -17.67
CA GLU A 69 -23.94 -29.90 -17.34
C GLU A 69 -25.41 -30.09 -16.95
N GLY A 70 -25.74 -29.81 -15.69
CA GLY A 70 -27.11 -29.92 -15.20
C GLY A 70 -27.38 -29.22 -13.88
N HIS A 71 -27.71 -27.92 -14.00
CA HIS A 71 -28.62 -27.15 -13.12
C HIS A 71 -28.08 -26.40 -11.89
N SER A 72 -28.13 -25.06 -12.07
CA SER A 72 -28.75 -24.03 -11.22
C SER A 72 -28.11 -23.68 -9.88
N GLU A 73 -27.44 -22.53 -9.89
CA GLU A 73 -27.11 -21.72 -8.73
C GLU A 73 -28.39 -21.27 -7.98
N THR A 74 -28.34 -21.33 -6.64
CA THR A 74 -29.04 -20.37 -5.78
C THR A 74 -28.24 -20.18 -4.50
N GLU A 75 -27.88 -18.92 -4.23
CA GLU A 75 -27.30 -18.43 -2.98
C GLU A 75 -28.22 -18.72 -1.78
N GLU A 76 -27.67 -19.32 -0.71
CA GLU A 76 -28.26 -19.24 0.62
C GLU A 76 -27.25 -18.59 1.59
N THR A 77 -27.71 -17.53 2.24
CA THR A 77 -27.02 -16.82 3.32
C THR A 77 -27.24 -17.54 4.65
N PRO A 78 -26.26 -17.54 5.58
CA PRO A 78 -26.34 -18.37 6.79
C PRO A 78 -27.19 -17.72 7.89
N ALA A 79 -28.15 -18.49 8.42
CA ALA A 79 -28.94 -18.14 9.60
C ALA A 79 -28.25 -18.61 10.89
N VAL A 80 -28.27 -17.72 11.89
CA VAL A 80 -27.68 -17.86 13.23
C VAL A 80 -28.54 -18.78 14.12
N GLU A 81 -27.93 -19.82 14.70
CA GLU A 81 -28.54 -20.67 15.74
C GLU A 81 -28.43 -20.04 17.13
N PRO A 82 -29.47 -20.10 17.99
CA PRO A 82 -29.30 -20.01 19.42
C PRO A 82 -29.37 -21.39 20.08
N HIS A 83 -28.30 -21.70 20.81
CA HIS A 83 -28.20 -22.81 21.75
C HIS A 83 -29.31 -22.79 22.82
N HIS A 84 -29.93 -23.94 23.10
CA HIS A 84 -30.51 -24.19 24.42
C HIS A 84 -30.26 -25.63 24.89
N SER A 85 -29.75 -25.69 26.12
CA SER A 85 -29.18 -26.81 26.84
C SER A 85 -30.22 -27.83 27.31
N ALA A 86 -29.90 -29.12 27.20
CA ALA A 86 -30.56 -30.19 27.95
C ALA A 86 -30.10 -30.23 29.41
N PRO A 87 -30.93 -30.74 30.35
CA PRO A 87 -30.52 -31.98 31.04
C PRO A 87 -31.64 -33.00 31.34
N ASN A 88 -31.23 -34.29 31.35
CA ASN A 88 -31.84 -35.53 31.88
C ASN A 88 -32.38 -35.40 33.33
N GLU A 89 -33.25 -36.23 33.94
CA GLU A 89 -33.68 -37.65 33.86
C GLU A 89 -35.04 -37.81 34.64
N PRO A 90 -35.74 -38.96 34.64
CA PRO A 90 -37.18 -39.08 34.96
C PRO A 90 -37.49 -39.57 36.40
N GLU A 91 -38.64 -39.15 36.94
CA GLU A 91 -39.30 -39.81 38.08
C GLU A 91 -40.70 -40.30 37.69
N THR A 92 -40.90 -41.61 37.83
CA THR A 92 -42.14 -42.37 37.62
C THR A 92 -43.04 -42.33 38.85
N VAL A 93 -44.32 -41.98 38.70
CA VAL A 93 -45.41 -42.39 39.61
C VAL A 93 -46.65 -42.74 38.78
N GLU A 94 -47.37 -43.76 39.26
CA GLU A 94 -48.24 -44.71 38.60
C GLU A 94 -49.57 -44.19 38.00
N GLU A 95 -50.06 -44.97 37.02
CA GLU A 95 -51.34 -44.98 36.29
C GLU A 95 -52.60 -45.05 37.19
N PRO A 96 -53.81 -44.65 36.70
CA PRO A 96 -54.54 -45.54 35.80
C PRO A 96 -55.32 -44.88 34.65
N ALA A 97 -55.20 -45.53 33.50
CA ALA A 97 -56.16 -45.73 32.40
C ALA A 97 -57.40 -44.81 32.29
N ALA A 98 -57.45 -44.02 31.21
CA ALA A 98 -58.60 -43.95 30.31
C ALA A 98 -58.22 -43.23 29.00
N GLU A 99 -58.27 -43.99 27.90
CA GLU A 99 -58.54 -43.64 26.48
C GLU A 99 -58.05 -42.28 25.92
N ALA A 100 -57.21 -42.37 24.89
CA ALA A 100 -56.88 -41.30 23.95
C ALA A 100 -58.14 -40.76 23.23
N PRO A 101 -58.12 -39.51 22.72
CA PRO A 101 -57.38 -39.29 21.49
C PRO A 101 -56.43 -38.10 21.55
N THR A 102 -55.28 -38.30 20.91
CA THR A 102 -54.45 -37.25 20.32
C THR A 102 -55.31 -36.21 19.60
N GLN A 103 -55.34 -34.99 20.11
CA GLN A 103 -55.72 -33.83 19.32
C GLN A 103 -54.44 -33.06 19.06
N ASP A 104 -53.96 -33.14 17.82
CA ASP A 104 -53.08 -32.13 17.26
C ASP A 104 -53.70 -30.76 17.57
N VAL A 105 -53.08 -29.99 18.44
CA VAL A 105 -53.42 -28.58 18.63
C VAL A 105 -52.84 -27.84 17.43
N VAL A 106 -53.48 -28.02 16.27
CA VAL A 106 -53.44 -27.01 15.22
C VAL A 106 -54.15 -25.81 15.84
N VAL A 107 -53.40 -24.82 16.29
CA VAL A 107 -53.96 -23.52 16.64
C VAL A 107 -54.55 -22.98 15.34
N GLN A 108 -55.84 -23.23 15.11
CA GLN A 108 -56.62 -22.56 14.08
C GLN A 108 -56.68 -21.10 14.50
N LEU A 109 -55.75 -20.30 13.97
CA LEU A 109 -55.90 -18.85 13.94
C LEU A 109 -57.27 -18.60 13.32
N ASN A 110 -58.14 -17.85 14.02
CA ASN A 110 -59.43 -17.49 13.45
C ASN A 110 -59.17 -16.76 12.11
N ASP A 111 -60.03 -16.96 11.11
CA ASP A 111 -59.89 -16.35 9.78
C ASP A 111 -59.66 -14.82 9.87
N ASP A 112 -60.26 -14.17 10.87
CA ASP A 112 -60.08 -12.74 11.18
C ASP A 112 -58.64 -12.38 11.63
N GLN A 113 -57.96 -13.27 12.36
CA GLN A 113 -56.57 -13.08 12.80
C GLN A 113 -55.58 -13.29 11.65
N GLN A 114 -55.86 -14.22 10.73
CA GLN A 114 -55.06 -14.41 9.52
C GLN A 114 -55.19 -13.20 8.59
N ALA A 115 -56.41 -12.70 8.37
CA ALA A 115 -56.64 -11.50 7.56
C ALA A 115 -55.96 -10.25 8.14
N GLN A 116 -55.93 -10.10 9.46
CA GLN A 116 -55.21 -9.01 10.13
C GLN A 116 -53.69 -9.15 9.98
N ALA A 117 -53.15 -10.36 10.08
CA ALA A 117 -51.73 -10.63 9.87
C ALA A 117 -51.32 -10.35 8.42
N GLU A 118 -52.11 -10.77 7.43
CA GLU A 118 -51.87 -10.50 6.01
C GLU A 118 -51.89 -9.00 5.71
N MET A 119 -52.81 -8.24 6.31
CA MET A 119 -52.89 -6.79 6.14
C MET A 119 -51.67 -6.08 6.75
N GLU A 120 -51.19 -6.52 7.92
CA GLU A 120 -49.98 -5.96 8.52
C GLU A 120 -48.73 -6.36 7.74
N ILE A 121 -48.64 -7.60 7.23
CA ILE A 121 -47.56 -8.02 6.32
C ILE A 121 -47.54 -7.15 5.07
N ALA A 122 -48.70 -6.89 4.46
CA ALA A 122 -48.80 -6.02 3.29
C ALA A 122 -48.35 -4.58 3.59
N ARG A 123 -48.71 -4.06 4.77
CA ARG A 123 -48.27 -2.74 5.24
C ARG A 123 -46.75 -2.70 5.49
N LEU A 124 -46.20 -3.70 6.16
CA LEU A 124 -44.77 -3.82 6.42
C LEU A 124 -43.98 -3.96 5.12
N ASN A 125 -44.47 -4.73 4.15
CA ASN A 125 -43.84 -4.84 2.83
C ASN A 125 -43.85 -3.52 2.07
N ALA A 126 -44.94 -2.75 2.14
CA ALA A 126 -44.99 -1.41 1.54
C ALA A 126 -44.02 -0.44 2.23
N GLU A 127 -43.85 -0.54 3.55
CA GLU A 127 -42.88 0.27 4.31
C GLU A 127 -41.44 -0.13 3.99
N VAL A 128 -41.13 -1.43 3.90
CA VAL A 128 -39.82 -1.94 3.48
C VAL A 128 -39.47 -1.45 2.08
N GLU A 129 -40.42 -1.49 1.15
CA GLU A 129 -40.18 -1.01 -0.21
C GLU A 129 -39.93 0.50 -0.24
N ARG A 130 -40.69 1.28 0.54
CA ARG A 130 -40.43 2.71 0.72
C ARG A 130 -39.04 2.98 1.30
N LEU A 131 -38.61 2.21 2.30
CA LEU A 131 -37.27 2.33 2.89
C LEU A 131 -36.18 1.97 1.89
N ARG A 132 -36.36 0.93 1.07
CA ARG A 132 -35.42 0.57 0.00
C ARG A 132 -35.26 1.69 -1.02
N MET A 133 -36.38 2.28 -1.47
CA MET A 133 -36.34 3.42 -2.39
C MET A 133 -35.66 4.64 -1.77
N SER A 134 -35.94 4.94 -0.50
CA SER A 134 -35.29 6.05 0.22
C SER A 134 -33.79 5.80 0.44
N MET A 135 -33.40 4.55 0.68
CA MET A 135 -32.00 4.17 0.89
C MET A 135 -31.21 4.22 -0.41
N ALA A 136 -31.78 3.76 -1.53
CA ALA A 136 -31.13 3.83 -2.85
C ALA A 136 -30.77 5.27 -3.22
N GLY A 137 -31.71 6.22 -3.08
CA GLY A 137 -31.42 7.64 -3.36
C GLY A 137 -30.43 8.28 -2.37
N ALA A 138 -30.35 7.79 -1.13
CA ALA A 138 -29.37 8.27 -0.17
C ALA A 138 -27.94 7.81 -0.52
N VAL A 139 -27.78 6.60 -1.06
CA VAL A 139 -26.48 6.06 -1.49
C VAL A 139 -25.88 6.93 -2.59
N ASP A 140 -26.65 7.29 -3.62
CA ASP A 140 -26.17 8.12 -4.73
C ASP A 140 -25.69 9.50 -4.25
N VAL A 141 -26.45 10.14 -3.34
CA VAL A 141 -26.07 11.44 -2.77
C VAL A 141 -24.84 11.33 -1.87
N ILE A 142 -24.70 10.24 -1.12
CA ILE A 142 -23.52 10.00 -0.30
C ILE A 142 -22.30 9.78 -1.18
N GLU A 143 -22.41 8.99 -2.25
CA GLU A 143 -21.30 8.74 -3.18
C GLU A 143 -20.85 10.03 -3.86
N GLU A 144 -21.77 10.89 -4.31
CA GLU A 144 -21.45 12.19 -4.91
C GLU A 144 -20.74 13.12 -3.91
N LEU A 145 -21.15 13.10 -2.64
CA LEU A 145 -20.50 13.88 -1.57
C LEU A 145 -19.15 13.30 -1.14
N GLU A 146 -19.00 11.97 -1.11
CA GLU A 146 -17.78 11.29 -0.70
C GLU A 146 -16.74 11.22 -1.82
N THR A 147 -17.14 11.28 -3.09
CA THR A 147 -16.26 11.22 -4.27
C THR A 147 -16.51 12.37 -5.25
N PRO A 148 -16.28 13.63 -4.82
CA PRO A 148 -16.45 14.76 -5.72
C PRO A 148 -15.48 14.64 -6.92
N PRO A 149 -15.91 15.00 -8.13
CA PRO A 149 -15.04 14.97 -9.30
C PRO A 149 -13.88 15.95 -9.10
N MET A 150 -12.66 15.42 -9.08
CA MET A 150 -11.45 16.22 -8.86
C MET A 150 -10.92 16.79 -10.18
N PRO A 151 -10.55 18.08 -10.24
CA PRO A 151 -9.86 18.64 -11.40
C PRO A 151 -8.42 18.12 -11.48
N PRO A 152 -7.77 18.15 -12.66
CA PRO A 152 -6.34 17.89 -12.77
C PRO A 152 -5.54 18.96 -12.00
N ALA A 153 -4.43 18.56 -11.38
CA ALA A 153 -3.53 19.48 -10.70
C ALA A 153 -2.41 19.93 -11.65
N VAL A 154 -2.10 21.22 -11.66
CA VAL A 154 -0.94 21.77 -12.37
C VAL A 154 0.03 22.29 -11.33
N ILE A 155 1.17 21.62 -11.21
CA ILE A 155 2.22 21.93 -10.23
C ILE A 155 3.48 22.26 -11.01
N GLU A 156 3.80 23.55 -11.08
CA GLU A 156 4.85 24.05 -11.97
C GLU A 156 4.58 23.58 -13.42
N ASP A 157 5.53 22.88 -14.05
CA ASP A 157 5.38 22.34 -15.41
C ASP A 157 4.89 20.88 -15.44
N ILE A 158 4.44 20.35 -14.30
CA ILE A 158 3.95 18.97 -14.14
C ILE A 158 2.42 18.97 -14.07
N ILE A 159 1.79 18.21 -14.96
CA ILE A 159 0.34 18.00 -14.99
C ILE A 159 0.03 16.66 -14.34
N ILE A 160 -0.74 16.67 -13.26
CA ILE A 160 -1.28 15.48 -12.62
C ILE A 160 -2.71 15.28 -13.10
N GLY A 161 -2.97 14.12 -13.71
CA GLY A 161 -4.30 13.77 -14.19
C GLY A 161 -5.35 13.74 -13.08
N ALA A 162 -6.59 14.13 -13.42
CA ALA A 162 -7.72 14.13 -12.49
C ALA A 162 -7.95 12.79 -11.77
N HIS A 163 -7.69 11.67 -12.45
CA HIS A 163 -7.81 10.33 -11.88
C HIS A 163 -6.81 10.10 -10.73
N ILE A 164 -5.55 10.54 -10.88
CA ILE A 164 -4.53 10.46 -9.81
C ILE A 164 -4.96 11.32 -8.62
N VAL A 165 -5.43 12.54 -8.86
CA VAL A 165 -5.92 13.42 -7.79
C VAL A 165 -7.07 12.76 -7.03
N SER A 166 -8.01 12.15 -7.75
CA SER A 166 -9.13 11.42 -7.18
C SER A 166 -8.67 10.21 -6.35
N ASP A 167 -7.71 9.42 -6.86
CA ASP A 167 -7.17 8.26 -6.15
C ASP A 167 -6.48 8.67 -4.83
N PHE A 168 -5.66 9.74 -4.85
CA PHE A 168 -5.06 10.29 -3.64
C PHE A 168 -6.13 10.74 -2.63
N ALA A 169 -7.17 11.43 -3.08
CA ALA A 169 -8.23 11.91 -2.20
C ALA A 169 -9.08 10.77 -1.61
N ARG A 170 -9.43 9.77 -2.42
CA ARG A 170 -10.14 8.56 -1.98
C ARG A 170 -9.31 7.82 -0.94
N LEU A 171 -8.03 7.56 -1.24
CA LEU A 171 -7.14 6.84 -0.36
C LEU A 171 -6.95 7.58 0.97
N ALA A 172 -6.76 8.91 0.94
CA ALA A 172 -6.60 9.69 2.15
C ALA A 172 -7.83 9.61 3.08
N ARG A 173 -9.05 9.62 2.54
CA ARG A 173 -10.27 9.40 3.35
C ARG A 173 -10.31 7.99 3.94
N GLN A 174 -9.91 6.98 3.17
CA GLN A 174 -9.88 5.59 3.62
C GLN A 174 -8.86 5.37 4.74
N LEU A 175 -7.63 5.88 4.57
CA LEU A 175 -6.58 5.80 5.58
C LEU A 175 -6.99 6.48 6.90
N ASP A 176 -7.72 7.60 6.86
CA ASP A 176 -8.22 8.27 8.06
C ASP A 176 -9.33 7.49 8.75
N ARG A 177 -10.24 6.88 7.97
CA ARG A 177 -11.28 5.97 8.47
C ARG A 177 -10.66 4.79 9.22
N GLU A 178 -9.58 4.23 8.68
CA GLU A 178 -8.83 3.11 9.27
C GLU A 178 -7.85 3.51 10.37
N GLN A 179 -7.74 4.80 10.70
CA GLN A 179 -6.82 5.33 11.72
C GLN A 179 -5.33 5.13 11.39
N LEU A 180 -4.99 4.95 10.12
CA LEU A 180 -3.60 4.87 9.65
C LEU A 180 -2.99 6.26 9.48
N ILE A 181 -3.80 7.26 9.20
CA ILE A 181 -3.42 8.67 9.19
C ILE A 181 -4.46 9.46 10.00
N ARG A 182 -4.10 10.68 10.42
CA ARG A 182 -5.02 11.56 11.16
C ARG A 182 -4.73 13.01 10.87
N ALA A 183 -5.77 13.77 10.53
CA ALA A 183 -5.63 15.20 10.25
C ALA A 183 -4.53 15.49 9.22
N THR A 184 -3.38 16.02 9.66
CA THR A 184 -2.22 16.32 8.81
C THR A 184 -1.05 15.35 9.00
N MET A 185 -1.24 14.30 9.80
CA MET A 185 -0.22 13.30 10.09
C MET A 185 -0.24 12.23 9.01
N GLY A 186 0.95 11.93 8.48
CA GLY A 186 1.15 10.97 7.41
C GLY A 186 1.34 11.64 6.05
N THR A 187 1.85 10.85 5.12
CA THR A 187 2.17 11.28 3.77
C THR A 187 1.82 10.17 2.80
N ILE A 188 1.20 10.52 1.68
CA ILE A 188 0.97 9.59 0.56
C ILE A 188 1.90 10.03 -0.56
N ALA A 189 2.62 9.11 -1.18
CA ALA A 189 3.43 9.40 -2.35
C ALA A 189 3.46 8.23 -3.34
N MET A 190 3.64 8.52 -4.61
CA MET A 190 3.84 7.53 -5.67
C MET A 190 4.70 8.10 -6.80
N LEU A 191 5.27 7.21 -7.61
CA LEU A 191 5.83 7.59 -8.90
C LEU A 191 4.70 7.83 -9.90
N HIS A 192 4.84 8.86 -10.73
CA HIS A 192 3.85 9.17 -11.75
C HIS A 192 3.74 8.00 -12.74
N PRO A 193 2.53 7.47 -13.04
CA PRO A 193 2.37 6.28 -13.88
C PRO A 193 3.00 6.41 -15.27
N ASP A 194 2.85 7.58 -15.89
CA ASP A 194 3.39 7.85 -17.24
C ASP A 194 4.86 8.29 -17.24
N ASN A 195 5.40 8.70 -16.08
CA ASN A 195 6.76 9.22 -15.98
C ASN A 195 7.35 8.91 -14.61
N LEU A 196 8.01 7.75 -14.51
CA LEU A 196 8.62 7.27 -13.27
C LEU A 196 9.74 8.18 -12.72
N GLY A 197 10.21 9.17 -13.50
CA GLY A 197 11.13 10.20 -13.03
C GLY A 197 10.47 11.31 -12.19
N ILE A 198 9.14 11.30 -12.06
CA ILE A 198 8.36 12.26 -11.28
C ILE A 198 7.79 11.57 -10.05
N MET A 199 8.03 12.15 -8.88
CA MET A 199 7.33 11.79 -7.64
C MET A 199 6.16 12.73 -7.42
N VAL A 200 4.99 12.17 -7.15
CA VAL A 200 3.79 12.87 -6.69
C VAL A 200 3.59 12.52 -5.23
N SER A 201 3.32 13.52 -4.40
CA SER A 201 3.05 13.34 -2.97
C SER A 201 1.99 14.31 -2.46
N THR A 202 1.45 14.03 -1.28
CA THR A 202 0.67 15.01 -0.52
C THR A 202 1.57 16.12 -0.01
N ARG A 203 1.09 17.35 -0.10
CA ARG A 203 1.75 18.57 0.37
C ARG A 203 1.93 18.54 1.89
N ASN A 204 2.99 19.19 2.37
CA ASN A 204 3.26 19.33 3.79
C ASN A 204 2.07 19.95 4.54
N ARG A 205 1.68 19.33 5.66
CA ARG A 205 0.61 19.76 6.57
C ARG A 205 -0.76 19.93 5.90
N VAL A 206 -1.02 19.26 4.78
CA VAL A 206 -2.37 19.23 4.21
C VAL A 206 -3.31 18.39 5.09
N LEU A 207 -4.59 18.78 5.14
CA LEU A 207 -5.62 17.98 5.81
C LEU A 207 -6.01 16.80 4.91
N LEU A 208 -5.43 15.63 5.17
CA LEU A 208 -5.55 14.44 4.31
C LEU A 208 -7.00 13.98 4.10
N PRO A 209 -7.90 13.94 5.10
CA PRO A 209 -9.28 13.52 4.88
C PRO A 209 -10.10 14.47 3.97
N ARG A 210 -9.59 15.69 3.74
CA ARG A 210 -10.19 16.70 2.86
C ARG A 210 -9.27 17.06 1.70
N LEU A 211 -8.46 16.09 1.26
CA LEU A 211 -7.49 16.30 0.19
C LEU A 211 -8.19 16.66 -1.13
N ASP A 212 -7.63 17.64 -1.82
CA ASP A 212 -8.01 18.15 -3.14
C ASP A 212 -6.75 18.31 -4.02
N GLU A 213 -6.90 18.87 -5.22
CA GLU A 213 -5.80 19.07 -6.17
C GLU A 213 -4.69 19.98 -5.63
N ARG A 214 -5.03 20.91 -4.73
CA ARG A 214 -4.10 21.89 -4.14
C ARG A 214 -3.25 21.26 -3.05
N GLY A 215 -3.78 20.20 -2.47
CA GLY A 215 -3.13 19.36 -1.49
C GLY A 215 -2.01 18.50 -2.03
N LEU A 216 -1.72 18.52 -3.33
CA LEU A 216 -0.63 17.75 -3.91
C LEU A 216 0.64 18.59 -4.12
N CYS A 217 1.76 17.87 -4.24
CA CYS A 217 3.09 18.36 -4.53
C CYS A 217 3.78 17.36 -5.47
N ALA A 218 4.50 17.84 -6.48
CA ALA A 218 5.21 16.99 -7.43
C ALA A 218 6.56 17.58 -7.81
N GLY A 219 7.52 16.70 -8.12
CA GLY A 219 8.87 17.08 -8.48
C GLY A 219 9.65 15.91 -9.07
N PHE A 220 10.76 16.23 -9.73
CA PHE A 220 11.64 15.22 -10.34
C PHE A 220 12.51 14.52 -9.29
N LEU A 221 12.69 13.22 -9.44
CA LEU A 221 13.67 12.46 -8.67
C LEU A 221 15.08 13.03 -8.89
N GLY A 222 15.89 13.04 -7.84
CA GLY A 222 17.26 13.55 -7.80
C GLY A 222 17.37 15.08 -7.78
N LYS A 223 16.25 15.82 -7.76
CA LYS A 223 16.23 17.28 -7.68
C LYS A 223 15.92 17.76 -6.26
N ALA A 224 16.14 19.05 -6.01
CA ALA A 224 15.75 19.68 -4.76
C ALA A 224 14.24 19.54 -4.54
N ALA A 225 13.84 19.40 -3.27
CA ALA A 225 12.44 19.26 -2.92
C ALA A 225 11.62 20.46 -3.44
N PRO A 226 10.50 20.24 -4.14
CA PRO A 226 9.65 21.30 -4.64
C PRO A 226 8.99 22.08 -3.49
N ARG A 227 8.48 23.27 -3.80
CA ARG A 227 7.89 24.13 -2.78
C ARG A 227 6.64 23.48 -2.17
N GLY A 228 6.63 23.35 -0.84
CA GLY A 228 5.52 22.74 -0.11
C GLY A 228 5.63 21.22 0.01
N ALA A 229 6.74 20.63 -0.42
CA ALA A 229 7.03 19.23 -0.20
C ALA A 229 6.96 18.85 1.30
N PRO A 230 6.48 17.64 1.63
CA PRO A 230 6.50 17.10 2.98
C PRO A 230 7.93 17.05 3.55
N GLN A 231 8.04 17.03 4.89
CA GLN A 231 9.34 17.11 5.57
C GLN A 231 10.24 15.92 5.23
N ASP A 232 9.66 14.76 4.99
CA ASP A 232 10.31 13.50 4.66
C ASP A 232 10.40 13.28 3.14
N TRP A 233 10.32 14.33 2.31
CA TRP A 233 10.43 14.23 0.85
C TRP A 233 11.60 13.36 0.38
N ARG A 234 12.79 13.57 0.98
CA ARG A 234 13.99 12.80 0.61
C ARG A 234 13.88 11.33 0.98
N THR A 235 13.25 11.02 2.11
CA THR A 235 12.98 9.64 2.54
C THR A 235 12.03 8.95 1.56
N LEU A 236 10.92 9.61 1.22
CA LEU A 236 9.94 9.10 0.24
C LEU A 236 10.59 8.84 -1.12
N GLU A 237 11.43 9.77 -1.58
CA GLU A 237 12.16 9.66 -2.84
C GLU A 237 13.06 8.42 -2.88
N VAL A 238 13.84 8.20 -1.82
CA VAL A 238 14.75 7.05 -1.70
C VAL A 238 13.95 5.74 -1.62
N ILE A 239 12.89 5.71 -0.81
CA ILE A 239 12.03 4.52 -0.67
C ILE A 239 11.37 4.16 -2.00
N LEU A 240 10.81 5.14 -2.72
CA LEU A 240 10.15 4.92 -4.01
C LEU A 240 11.13 4.49 -5.09
N ALA A 241 12.31 5.13 -5.17
CA ALA A 241 13.36 4.73 -6.12
C ALA A 241 13.84 3.29 -5.84
N LEU A 242 13.98 2.94 -4.56
CA LEU A 242 14.35 1.59 -4.15
C LEU A 242 13.25 0.57 -4.49
N ALA A 243 12.00 0.86 -4.14
CA ALA A 243 10.86 0.00 -4.43
C ALA A 243 10.69 -0.24 -5.95
N SER A 244 10.80 0.84 -6.72
CA SER A 244 10.69 0.81 -8.19
C SER A 244 11.75 -0.10 -8.81
N SER A 245 13.00 -0.02 -8.34
CA SER A 245 14.11 -0.79 -8.92
C SER A 245 14.21 -2.22 -8.39
N ALA A 246 13.96 -2.44 -7.09
CA ALA A 246 14.21 -3.72 -6.43
C ALA A 246 12.99 -4.65 -6.37
N VAL A 247 11.77 -4.11 -6.42
CA VAL A 247 10.54 -4.89 -6.16
C VAL A 247 9.62 -4.91 -7.36
N THR A 248 9.30 -3.74 -7.90
CA THR A 248 8.20 -3.60 -8.86
C THR A 248 8.68 -3.56 -10.31
N GLY A 249 9.95 -3.22 -10.53
CA GLY A 249 10.52 -3.01 -11.86
C GLY A 249 9.86 -1.84 -12.61
N GLY A 250 9.23 -0.90 -11.90
CA GLY A 250 8.35 0.09 -12.52
C GLY A 250 7.59 0.96 -11.50
N PRO A 251 6.25 1.06 -11.58
CA PRO A 251 5.44 1.88 -10.68
C PRO A 251 5.70 1.54 -9.21
N ALA A 252 5.70 2.56 -8.35
CA ALA A 252 5.85 2.39 -6.91
C ALA A 252 5.02 3.44 -6.17
N ALA A 253 4.55 3.05 -4.99
CA ALA A 253 3.82 3.88 -4.05
C ALA A 253 4.33 3.63 -2.63
N VAL A 254 4.23 4.66 -1.79
CA VAL A 254 4.57 4.61 -0.39
C VAL A 254 3.55 5.40 0.41
N ILE A 255 3.18 4.85 1.57
CA ILE A 255 2.35 5.52 2.55
C ILE A 255 3.14 5.61 3.84
N HIS A 256 3.42 6.83 4.28
CA HIS A 256 3.86 7.10 5.63
C HIS A 256 2.64 7.17 6.54
N SER A 257 2.42 6.09 7.29
CA SER A 257 1.30 5.90 8.20
C SER A 257 1.72 6.18 9.65
N HIS A 258 0.81 6.73 10.44
CA HIS A 258 0.94 6.94 11.88
C HIS A 258 -0.11 6.14 12.65
N GLY A 259 -0.21 4.86 12.33
CA GLY A 259 -1.06 3.94 13.07
C GLY A 259 -0.71 3.94 14.56
N PRO A 260 -1.68 4.11 15.49
CA PRO A 260 -1.41 4.24 16.91
C PRO A 260 -0.75 2.98 17.52
N TYR A 261 -1.09 1.78 17.06
CA TYR A 261 -0.55 0.53 17.59
C TYR A 261 0.89 0.32 17.13
N THR A 262 1.17 0.51 15.85
CA THR A 262 2.54 0.42 15.31
C THR A 262 3.44 1.49 15.94
N THR A 263 2.95 2.72 16.03
CA THR A 263 3.71 3.81 16.66
C THR A 263 3.98 3.51 18.14
N ALA A 264 2.97 3.07 18.89
CA ALA A 264 3.14 2.71 20.31
C ALA A 264 4.10 1.54 20.51
N ALA A 265 3.98 0.48 19.71
CA ALA A 265 4.90 -0.66 19.77
C ALA A 265 6.35 -0.23 19.47
N SER A 266 6.54 0.66 18.49
CA SER A 266 7.87 1.16 18.14
C SER A 266 8.55 1.92 19.29
N CYS A 267 7.81 2.56 20.19
CA CYS A 267 8.38 3.33 21.30
C CYS A 267 9.10 2.46 22.36
N GLU A 268 8.99 1.13 22.29
CA GLU A 268 9.72 0.21 23.17
C GLU A 268 11.21 0.22 22.81
N LYS A 269 12.05 0.75 23.72
CA LYS A 269 13.48 1.03 23.47
C LYS A 269 14.29 -0.16 22.99
N ASP A 270 14.01 -1.35 23.50
CA ASP A 270 14.77 -2.56 23.20
C ASP A 270 14.22 -3.31 21.96
N LEU A 271 13.14 -2.80 21.37
CA LEU A 271 12.52 -3.39 20.20
C LEU A 271 13.18 -2.83 18.93
N VAL A 272 13.90 -3.69 18.22
CA VAL A 272 14.53 -3.39 16.92
C VAL A 272 13.84 -4.17 15.79
N LEU A 273 13.32 -5.34 16.10
CA LEU A 273 12.61 -6.22 15.17
C LEU A 273 11.19 -6.43 15.67
N VAL A 274 10.24 -6.23 14.77
CA VAL A 274 8.83 -6.48 14.96
C VAL A 274 8.43 -7.65 14.07
N GLN A 275 7.87 -8.69 14.67
CA GLN A 275 7.30 -9.82 13.96
C GLN A 275 5.81 -9.92 14.30
N PRO A 276 4.92 -9.84 13.30
CA PRO A 276 3.53 -10.22 13.47
C PRO A 276 3.42 -11.61 14.12
N ILE A 277 2.46 -11.77 15.03
CA ILE A 277 2.18 -13.06 15.66
C ILE A 277 1.04 -13.82 14.98
N ASP A 278 0.17 -13.08 14.30
CA ASP A 278 -0.94 -13.63 13.52
C ASP A 278 -0.46 -14.25 12.21
N LYS A 279 -1.24 -15.21 11.70
CA LYS A 279 -0.87 -16.02 10.53
C LYS A 279 -0.68 -15.15 9.28
N ILE A 280 -1.61 -14.24 9.01
CA ILE A 280 -1.61 -13.42 7.80
C ILE A 280 -0.44 -12.44 7.81
N GLY A 281 -0.20 -11.75 8.94
CA GLY A 281 0.93 -10.85 9.09
C GLY A 281 2.28 -11.57 8.92
N LYS A 282 2.43 -12.78 9.46
CA LYS A 282 3.64 -13.60 9.26
C LYS A 282 3.88 -13.94 7.79
N GLU A 283 2.83 -14.30 7.06
CA GLU A 283 2.91 -14.73 5.67
C GLU A 283 3.09 -13.55 4.70
N GLN A 284 2.40 -12.42 4.93
CA GLN A 284 2.32 -11.33 3.96
C GLN A 284 3.24 -10.14 4.27
N ILE A 285 3.47 -9.82 5.55
CA ILE A 285 4.36 -8.73 5.97
C ILE A 285 5.75 -9.28 6.36
N GLY A 286 5.78 -10.35 7.15
CA GLY A 286 7.02 -10.93 7.65
C GLY A 286 7.71 -10.06 8.69
N ASN A 287 9.04 -9.95 8.59
CA ASN A 287 9.85 -9.19 9.54
C ASN A 287 9.77 -7.70 9.23
N VAL A 288 9.61 -6.86 10.26
CA VAL A 288 9.65 -5.41 10.11
C VAL A 288 10.69 -4.83 11.05
N ILE A 289 11.63 -4.09 10.49
CA ILE A 289 12.74 -3.47 11.25
C ILE A 289 12.32 -2.07 11.72
N ILE A 290 12.63 -1.76 12.97
CA ILE A 290 12.50 -0.42 13.55
C ILE A 290 13.85 0.29 13.41
N VAL A 291 13.81 1.47 12.81
CA VAL A 291 14.94 2.38 12.66
C VAL A 291 14.75 3.58 13.60
N ASP A 292 15.83 4.02 14.22
CA ASP A 292 15.84 5.23 15.04
C ASP A 292 15.97 6.47 14.14
N PRO A 293 15.16 7.53 14.37
CA PRO A 293 15.32 8.77 13.64
C PRO A 293 16.65 9.44 14.00
N ASP A 294 17.36 9.93 12.98
CA ASP A 294 18.60 10.68 13.14
C ASP A 294 18.55 11.95 12.27
N ASP A 295 18.30 13.09 12.93
CA ASP A 295 18.25 14.40 12.29
C ASP A 295 19.67 15.01 12.11
N ASP A 296 20.67 14.51 12.85
CA ASP A 296 22.05 15.00 12.82
C ASP A 296 22.83 14.40 11.63
N ASP A 297 22.55 13.14 11.28
CA ASP A 297 23.06 12.48 10.07
C ASP A 297 21.93 11.93 9.17
N PRO A 298 21.30 12.79 8.35
CA PRO A 298 20.26 12.37 7.42
C PRO A 298 20.74 11.35 6.37
N ALA A 299 22.04 11.29 6.07
CA ALA A 299 22.56 10.38 5.06
C ALA A 299 22.65 8.95 5.60
N ASP A 300 23.14 8.79 6.84
CA ASP A 300 23.15 7.49 7.52
C ASP A 300 21.73 7.02 7.83
N PHE A 301 20.83 7.91 8.25
CA PHE A 301 19.42 7.58 8.46
C PHE A 301 18.76 6.99 7.21
N LEU A 302 18.96 7.62 6.04
CA LEU A 302 18.42 7.09 4.77
C LEU A 302 19.00 5.72 4.43
N LYS A 303 20.30 5.52 4.68
CA LYS A 303 20.95 4.22 4.47
C LYS A 303 20.33 3.16 5.40
N GLN A 304 20.16 3.46 6.68
CA GLN A 304 19.52 2.55 7.64
C GLN A 304 18.09 2.20 7.23
N ILE A 305 17.29 3.17 6.75
CA ILE A 305 15.95 2.92 6.20
C ILE A 305 16.00 1.94 5.03
N THR A 306 16.92 2.12 4.08
CA THR A 306 17.02 1.22 2.93
C THR A 306 17.46 -0.18 3.32
N GLU A 307 18.42 -0.32 4.23
CA GLU A 307 18.88 -1.61 4.74
C GLU A 307 17.77 -2.32 5.52
N ALA A 308 17.03 -1.58 6.35
CA ALA A 308 15.87 -2.07 7.08
C ALA A 308 14.76 -2.57 6.16
N LEU A 309 14.46 -1.84 5.07
CA LEU A 309 13.51 -2.28 4.06
C LEU A 309 13.96 -3.59 3.39
N TYR A 310 15.23 -3.71 3.01
CA TYR A 310 15.76 -4.95 2.43
C TYR A 310 15.65 -6.14 3.40
N GLN A 311 16.05 -5.94 4.65
CA GLN A 311 15.98 -6.98 5.68
C GLN A 311 14.53 -7.36 6.03
N GLY A 312 13.61 -6.39 5.94
CA GLY A 312 12.18 -6.55 6.19
C GLY A 312 11.36 -6.97 4.97
N GLY A 313 11.98 -7.52 3.93
CA GLY A 313 11.26 -8.06 2.76
C GLY A 313 10.59 -7.01 1.87
N MET A 314 11.04 -5.76 1.92
CA MET A 314 10.61 -4.65 1.06
C MET A 314 9.12 -4.26 1.18
N ARG A 315 8.48 -4.55 2.31
CA ARG A 315 7.07 -4.21 2.56
C ARG A 315 6.90 -2.98 3.42
N CYS A 316 7.51 -2.99 4.60
CA CYS A 316 7.36 -1.92 5.58
C CYS A 316 8.67 -1.67 6.32
N VAL A 317 8.87 -0.43 6.74
CA VAL A 317 9.89 -0.03 7.71
C VAL A 317 9.25 0.89 8.74
N VAL A 318 9.59 0.70 10.01
CA VAL A 318 9.05 1.51 11.11
C VAL A 318 10.11 2.49 11.55
N VAL A 319 9.75 3.76 11.70
CA VAL A 319 10.61 4.77 12.33
C VAL A 319 10.12 4.99 13.74
N ARG A 320 11.02 4.82 14.72
CA ARG A 320 10.67 4.85 16.14
C ARG A 320 9.91 6.13 16.51
N GLY A 321 8.70 5.96 17.04
CA GLY A 321 7.83 7.05 17.46
C GLY A 321 7.27 7.91 16.33
N MET A 322 7.57 7.61 15.06
CA MET A 322 7.17 8.38 13.88
C MET A 322 6.31 7.58 12.91
N GLY A 323 5.92 6.36 13.25
CA GLY A 323 5.04 5.52 12.42
C GLY A 323 5.81 4.65 11.43
N ALA A 324 5.19 4.28 10.32
CA ALA A 324 5.72 3.31 9.38
C ALA A 324 5.57 3.75 7.93
N TYR A 325 6.60 3.49 7.12
CA TYR A 325 6.54 3.58 5.67
C TYR A 325 6.15 2.21 5.11
N ALA A 326 4.99 2.14 4.48
CA ALA A 326 4.52 0.95 3.78
C ALA A 326 4.67 1.15 2.27
N VAL A 327 5.22 0.17 1.58
CA VAL A 327 5.61 0.23 0.17
C VAL A 327 4.76 -0.71 -0.66
N GLY A 328 4.41 -0.31 -1.88
CA GLY A 328 3.70 -1.14 -2.85
C GLY A 328 3.98 -0.73 -4.28
N ALA A 329 3.51 -1.51 -5.25
CA ALA A 329 3.51 -1.18 -6.67
C ALA A 329 2.52 -0.07 -7.01
N ASN A 330 1.45 0.04 -6.22
CA ASN A 330 0.41 1.05 -6.35
C ASN A 330 -0.10 1.45 -4.95
N LEU A 331 -0.93 2.49 -4.93
CA LEU A 331 -1.49 3.05 -3.70
C LEU A 331 -2.26 2.00 -2.88
N ASP A 332 -3.03 1.14 -3.53
CA ASP A 332 -3.84 0.11 -2.85
C ASP A 332 -2.96 -0.95 -2.16
N GLN A 333 -1.87 -1.37 -2.80
CA GLN A 333 -0.93 -2.32 -2.20
C GLN A 333 -0.16 -1.70 -1.03
N ALA A 334 0.25 -0.43 -1.16
CA ALA A 334 0.89 0.29 -0.05
C ALA A 334 -0.07 0.43 1.13
N TRP A 335 -1.36 0.68 0.86
CA TRP A 335 -2.40 0.75 1.88
C TRP A 335 -2.63 -0.61 2.55
N ALA A 336 -2.78 -1.68 1.77
CA ALA A 336 -2.92 -3.03 2.31
C ALA A 336 -1.76 -3.39 3.26
N ASN A 337 -0.52 -3.07 2.87
CA ASN A 337 0.65 -3.32 3.70
C ASN A 337 0.64 -2.50 5.01
N ALA A 338 0.24 -1.23 4.95
CA ALA A 338 0.08 -0.39 6.14
C ALA A 338 -1.01 -0.92 7.08
N ALA A 339 -2.18 -1.28 6.52
CA ALA A 339 -3.32 -1.79 7.27
C ALA A 339 -3.00 -3.13 7.96
N MET A 340 -2.35 -4.05 7.24
CA MET A 340 -1.93 -5.33 7.80
C MET A 340 -0.92 -5.16 8.92
N LEU A 341 0.10 -4.31 8.73
CA LEU A 341 1.08 -4.03 9.78
C LEU A 341 0.40 -3.49 11.04
N GLU A 342 -0.46 -2.48 10.89
CA GLU A 342 -1.17 -1.88 12.03
C GLU A 342 -2.09 -2.88 12.74
N HIS A 343 -2.78 -3.73 11.97
CA HIS A 343 -3.61 -4.78 12.53
C HIS A 343 -2.79 -5.80 13.32
N SER A 344 -1.70 -6.30 12.74
CA SER A 344 -0.79 -7.22 13.41
C SER A 344 -0.22 -6.61 14.69
N MET A 345 0.12 -5.31 14.69
CA MET A 345 0.62 -4.63 15.88
C MET A 345 -0.43 -4.46 16.96
N ARG A 346 -1.68 -4.21 16.57
CA ARG A 346 -2.81 -4.25 17.51
C ARG A 346 -2.90 -5.60 18.20
N ILE A 347 -2.79 -6.71 17.45
CA ILE A 347 -2.82 -8.06 18.02
C ILE A 347 -1.64 -8.28 18.98
N VAL A 348 -0.42 -7.90 18.59
CA VAL A 348 0.77 -8.02 19.47
C VAL A 348 0.56 -7.29 20.79
N LEU A 349 0.10 -6.04 20.75
CA LEU A 349 -0.11 -5.25 21.96
C LEU A 349 -1.23 -5.81 22.83
N LEU A 350 -2.34 -6.26 22.24
CA LEU A 350 -3.43 -6.90 22.98
C LEU A 350 -2.99 -8.22 23.61
N ALA A 351 -2.22 -9.03 22.89
CA ALA A 351 -1.69 -10.29 23.42
C ALA A 351 -0.73 -10.07 24.61
N ARG A 352 0.14 -9.05 24.50
CA ARG A 352 1.01 -8.62 25.61
C ARG A 352 0.19 -8.12 26.81
N GLN A 353 -0.84 -7.31 26.57
CA GLN A 353 -1.74 -6.83 27.62
C GLN A 353 -2.48 -7.97 28.33
N ALA A 354 -2.89 -9.00 27.58
CA ALA A 354 -3.51 -10.22 28.10
C ALA A 354 -2.50 -11.20 28.71
N ASN A 355 -1.20 -10.87 28.71
CA ASN A 355 -0.11 -11.69 29.23
C ASN A 355 -0.05 -13.10 28.59
N LEU A 356 -0.36 -13.18 27.29
CA LEU A 356 -0.23 -14.40 26.50
C LEU A 356 1.25 -14.66 26.19
N LYS A 357 1.65 -15.93 26.25
CA LYS A 357 2.96 -16.37 25.76
C LYS A 357 2.80 -16.73 24.29
N VAL A 358 3.27 -15.86 23.40
CA VAL A 358 3.12 -15.98 21.94
C VAL A 358 4.46 -16.15 21.26
#